data_AF-A0AAW9K413-F1
#
_entry.id   AF-A0AAW9K413-F1
#
_cell.length_a   1.000
_cell.length_b   1.000
_cell.length_c   1.000
_cell.angle_alpha   90.00
_cell.angle_beta   90.00
_cell.angle_gamma   90.00
#
_symmetry.space_group_name_H-M   'P 1'
#
loop_
_entity.id
_entity.type
_entity.pdbx_description
1 polymer ?
#
loop_
_entity_poly.entity_id
_entity_poly.type
_entity_poly.pdbx_seq_one_letter_code
_entity_poly.pdbx_strand_id
1 'polypeptide(L)'
;DIGLKEDRKDLIDRNLLYGACIYSNGTLENEPIRSQGHIHSKSKSCGFSTGELYEIWYGKAIIFMQETAKDNPGRVFAVEANEGEVVFVPPGWAHYTVNANPKDYMAFGAWCIRDYGFDYDDVRSHNGLSYFPIVNGDDIEFVHNEKYEECEVIRKTPRKYTELSLDYEKSIYDQYRENRDRFRFVTNPLEFKEIWENFIP
;
A
#
# COMPACT_ATOMS: atom_id res chain seq x y z
N ASP A 1 10.53 9.06 9.04
CA ASP A 1 9.41 9.91 9.45
C ASP A 1 9.68 11.32 8.97
N ILE A 2 8.76 11.86 8.18
CA ILE A 2 8.82 13.19 7.58
C ILE A 2 7.77 14.14 8.16
N GLY A 3 7.07 13.75 9.23
CA GLY A 3 6.11 14.61 9.92
C GLY A 3 6.75 15.87 10.50
N LEU A 4 5.93 16.89 10.72
CA LEU A 4 6.33 18.15 11.34
C LEU A 4 6.88 17.91 12.76
N LYS A 5 7.91 18.68 13.14
CA LYS A 5 8.58 18.51 14.44
C LYS A 5 7.63 18.68 15.63
N GLU A 6 6.66 19.59 15.52
CA GLU A 6 5.63 19.82 16.55
C GLU A 6 4.70 18.63 16.76
N ASP A 7 4.48 17.83 15.72
CA ASP A 7 3.59 16.67 15.73
C ASP A 7 4.30 15.38 16.17
N ARG A 8 5.64 15.39 16.23
CA ARG A 8 6.46 14.19 16.45
C ARG A 8 6.10 13.44 17.72
N LYS A 9 5.81 14.15 18.82
CA LYS A 9 5.46 13.51 20.10
C LYS A 9 4.16 12.72 19.96
N ASP A 10 3.13 13.33 19.39
CA ASP A 10 1.82 12.68 19.20
C ASP A 10 1.91 11.49 18.24
N LEU A 11 2.65 11.62 17.13
CA LEU A 11 2.93 10.52 16.21
C LEU A 11 3.63 9.33 16.89
N ILE A 12 4.59 9.59 17.80
CA ILE A 12 5.26 8.55 18.59
C ILE A 12 4.29 7.90 19.56
N ASP A 13 3.54 8.70 20.34
CA ASP A 13 2.61 8.20 21.35
C ASP A 13 1.49 7.34 20.72
N ARG A 14 1.13 7.60 19.45
CA ARG A 14 0.15 6.84 18.66
C ARG A 14 0.72 5.63 17.92
N ASN A 15 2.04 5.46 17.96
CA ASN A 15 2.76 4.50 17.14
C ASN A 15 2.46 4.65 15.63
N LEU A 16 2.18 5.87 15.16
CA LEU A 16 1.89 6.20 13.76
C LEU A 16 3.14 6.84 13.13
N LEU A 17 3.48 6.43 11.91
CA LEU A 17 4.63 6.95 11.16
C LEU A 17 4.16 7.58 9.85
N TYR A 18 4.66 8.79 9.57
CA TYR A 18 4.51 9.41 8.25
C TYR A 18 5.76 9.16 7.40
N GLY A 19 5.62 8.34 6.38
CA GLY A 19 6.67 8.01 5.43
C GLY A 19 6.51 8.79 4.13
N ALA A 20 7.60 8.90 3.38
CA ALA A 20 7.55 9.24 1.96
C ALA A 20 8.54 8.37 1.21
N CYS A 21 8.20 8.05 -0.04
CA CYS A 21 9.08 7.35 -0.94
C CYS A 21 9.07 8.01 -2.32
N ILE A 22 10.21 7.92 -3.02
CA ILE A 22 10.37 8.37 -4.39
C ILE A 22 10.95 7.21 -5.19
N TYR A 23 10.26 6.84 -6.26
CA TYR A 23 10.69 5.81 -7.19
C TYR A 23 11.24 6.50 -8.43
N SER A 24 12.45 6.11 -8.83
CA SER A 24 13.07 6.63 -10.05
C SER A 24 12.26 6.26 -11.29
N ASN A 25 12.52 6.98 -12.38
CA ASN A 25 12.16 6.52 -13.71
C ASN A 25 13.04 5.34 -14.14
N GLY A 26 12.65 4.69 -15.23
CA GLY A 26 13.36 3.58 -15.86
C GLY A 26 12.73 2.21 -15.63
N THR A 27 13.44 1.20 -16.12
CA THR A 27 13.07 -0.22 -16.02
C THR A 27 14.29 -1.06 -15.69
N LEU A 28 14.05 -2.22 -15.09
CA LEU A 28 15.00 -3.33 -15.05
C LEU A 28 14.56 -4.32 -16.13
N GLU A 29 15.26 -4.32 -17.26
CA GLU A 29 14.78 -4.93 -18.50
C GLU A 29 13.40 -4.38 -18.87
N ASN A 30 12.35 -5.18 -18.75
CA ASN A 30 10.96 -4.81 -19.01
C ASN A 30 10.13 -4.65 -17.72
N GLU A 31 10.70 -4.82 -16.52
CA GLU A 31 10.01 -4.52 -15.26
C GLU A 31 10.15 -3.03 -14.91
N PRO A 32 9.05 -2.31 -14.59
CA PRO A 32 9.13 -0.95 -14.06
C PRO A 32 9.76 -0.94 -12.66
N ILE A 33 10.29 0.22 -12.25
CA ILE A 33 10.75 0.40 -10.86
C ILE A 33 9.59 0.16 -9.89
N ARG A 34 9.80 -0.77 -8.94
CA ARG A 34 8.82 -1.17 -7.93
C ARG A 34 9.48 -1.53 -6.60
N SER A 35 8.69 -1.62 -5.53
CA SER A 35 9.17 -2.27 -4.29
C SER A 35 9.22 -3.80 -4.45
N GLN A 36 9.99 -4.44 -3.57
CA GLN A 36 10.15 -5.89 -3.54
C GLN A 36 8.83 -6.65 -3.32
N GLY A 37 7.90 -6.06 -2.56
CA GLY A 37 6.69 -6.71 -2.08
C GLY A 37 6.85 -7.27 -0.67
N HIS A 38 5.83 -7.09 0.18
CA HIS A 38 5.88 -7.51 1.58
C HIS A 38 4.49 -7.68 2.18
N ILE A 39 4.42 -8.40 3.31
CA ILE A 39 3.28 -8.40 4.24
C ILE A 39 3.72 -7.71 5.52
N HIS A 40 2.85 -6.90 6.13
CA HIS A 40 3.10 -6.39 7.47
C HIS A 40 3.06 -7.53 8.50
N SER A 41 4.16 -7.70 9.24
CA SER A 41 4.19 -8.60 10.39
C SER A 41 3.23 -8.12 11.47
N LYS A 42 2.85 -9.00 12.40
CA LYS A 42 2.05 -8.61 13.57
C LYS A 42 2.81 -7.56 14.38
N SER A 43 2.24 -6.36 14.48
CA SER A 43 2.80 -5.27 15.29
C SER A 43 2.81 -5.65 16.76
N LYS A 44 3.87 -5.26 17.48
CA LYS A 44 3.99 -5.51 18.92
C LYS A 44 3.04 -4.61 19.72
N SER A 45 2.70 -3.42 19.19
CA SER A 45 1.82 -2.48 19.90
C SER A 45 0.35 -2.88 19.89
N CYS A 46 -0.13 -3.56 18.85
CA CYS A 46 -1.55 -3.93 18.72
C CYS A 46 -1.81 -5.44 18.56
N GLY A 47 -0.78 -6.27 18.38
CA GLY A 47 -0.91 -7.72 18.26
C GLY A 47 -1.54 -8.20 16.94
N PHE A 48 -1.72 -7.30 15.97
CA PHE A 48 -2.35 -7.58 14.68
C PHE A 48 -1.45 -7.09 13.53
N SER A 49 -1.62 -7.65 12.33
CA SER A 49 -1.06 -7.02 11.12
C SER A 49 -1.71 -5.66 10.94
N THR A 50 -1.05 -4.71 10.29
CA THR A 50 -1.58 -3.36 10.07
C THR A 50 -1.75 -3.04 8.60
N GLY A 51 -2.63 -2.08 8.30
CA GLY A 51 -2.77 -1.54 6.96
C GLY A 51 -1.76 -0.44 6.66
N GLU A 52 -1.83 0.10 5.45
CA GLU A 52 -1.06 1.25 4.99
C GLU A 52 -1.94 2.15 4.13
N LEU A 53 -1.89 3.46 4.36
CA LEU A 53 -2.61 4.44 3.55
C LEU A 53 -1.62 5.28 2.74
N TYR A 54 -1.71 5.20 1.42
CA TYR A 54 -0.89 5.93 0.48
C TYR A 54 -1.61 7.19 0.00
N GLU A 55 -0.88 8.28 -0.17
CA GLU A 55 -1.31 9.47 -0.92
C GLU A 55 -0.28 9.71 -2.02
N ILE A 56 -0.71 9.66 -3.28
CA ILE A 56 0.18 9.88 -4.43
C ILE A 56 0.42 11.38 -4.58
N TRP A 57 1.68 11.80 -4.53
CA TRP A 57 2.05 13.21 -4.60
C TRP A 57 2.52 13.64 -5.99
N TYR A 58 3.15 12.72 -6.72
CA TYR A 58 3.64 12.98 -8.07
C TYR A 58 3.63 11.70 -8.91
N GLY A 59 3.27 11.83 -10.18
CA GLY A 59 3.26 10.74 -11.15
C GLY A 59 2.09 9.79 -10.98
N LYS A 60 2.25 8.57 -11.53
CA LYS A 60 1.23 7.52 -11.53
C LYS A 60 1.77 6.28 -10.82
N ALA A 61 1.03 5.79 -9.83
CA ALA A 61 1.36 4.60 -9.08
C ALA A 61 0.42 3.44 -9.44
N ILE A 62 0.92 2.21 -9.33
CA ILE A 62 0.07 1.04 -9.16
C ILE A 62 0.38 0.43 -7.80
N ILE A 63 -0.64 0.28 -6.96
CA ILE A 63 -0.55 -0.49 -5.72
C ILE A 63 -1.12 -1.87 -6.02
N PHE A 64 -0.22 -2.85 -6.19
CA PHE A 64 -0.61 -4.24 -6.37
C PHE A 64 -0.76 -4.88 -5.00
N MET A 65 -1.84 -5.61 -4.76
CA MET A 65 -2.10 -6.27 -3.50
C MET A 65 -2.87 -7.58 -3.68
N GLN A 66 -2.57 -8.54 -2.81
CA GLN A 66 -3.24 -9.84 -2.70
C GLN A 66 -3.55 -10.16 -1.24
N GLU A 67 -4.62 -10.90 -0.99
CA GLU A 67 -5.09 -11.22 0.36
C GLU A 67 -4.08 -11.97 1.22
N THR A 68 -3.27 -12.81 0.58
CA THR A 68 -2.23 -13.61 1.26
C THR A 68 -1.11 -13.98 0.31
N ALA A 69 0.10 -14.25 0.81
CA ALA A 69 1.22 -14.75 0.01
C ALA A 69 1.32 -16.29 -0.03
N LYS A 70 0.30 -17.02 0.46
CA LYS A 70 0.18 -18.48 0.30
C LYS A 70 -0.12 -18.86 -1.16
N ASP A 71 0.03 -20.15 -1.47
CA ASP A 71 -0.11 -20.73 -2.81
C ASP A 71 -1.35 -20.22 -3.57
N ASN A 72 -2.50 -20.15 -2.89
CA ASN A 72 -3.67 -19.42 -3.39
C ASN A 72 -3.63 -17.96 -2.89
N PRO A 73 -3.47 -16.97 -3.78
CA PRO A 73 -3.31 -15.56 -3.37
C PRO A 73 -4.63 -14.91 -2.92
N GLY A 74 -5.77 -15.58 -3.08
CA GLY A 74 -7.09 -15.01 -2.87
C GLY A 74 -7.45 -13.98 -3.94
N ARG A 75 -8.09 -12.89 -3.53
CA ARG A 75 -8.38 -11.76 -4.41
C ARG A 75 -7.11 -10.94 -4.67
N VAL A 76 -6.89 -10.61 -5.94
CA VAL A 76 -5.74 -9.83 -6.39
C VAL A 76 -6.21 -8.55 -7.07
N PHE A 77 -5.64 -7.42 -6.67
CA PHE A 77 -5.97 -6.11 -7.21
C PHE A 77 -4.72 -5.38 -7.67
N ALA A 78 -4.85 -4.66 -8.78
CA ALA A 78 -3.89 -3.66 -9.24
C ALA A 78 -4.61 -2.30 -9.27
N VAL A 79 -4.39 -1.48 -8.23
CA VAL A 79 -5.05 -0.19 -8.08
C VAL A 79 -4.17 0.91 -8.67
N GLU A 80 -4.60 1.46 -9.80
CA GLU A 80 -3.92 2.55 -10.49
C GLU A 80 -4.35 3.90 -9.91
N ALA A 81 -3.40 4.67 -9.37
CA ALA A 81 -3.65 5.94 -8.71
C ALA A 81 -2.76 7.05 -9.30
N ASN A 82 -3.35 8.22 -9.49
CA ASN A 82 -2.72 9.44 -9.97
C ASN A 82 -2.50 10.41 -8.79
N GLU A 83 -1.83 11.53 -9.07
CA GLU A 83 -1.60 12.61 -8.10
C GLU A 83 -2.88 13.04 -7.36
N GLY A 84 -2.77 13.17 -6.05
CA GLY A 84 -3.87 13.50 -5.13
C GLY A 84 -4.77 12.32 -4.75
N GLU A 85 -4.65 11.16 -5.42
CA GLU A 85 -5.45 9.99 -5.09
C GLU A 85 -4.85 9.20 -3.91
N VAL A 86 -5.74 8.55 -3.17
CA VAL A 86 -5.42 7.82 -1.94
C VAL A 86 -5.75 6.35 -2.14
N VAL A 87 -4.85 5.45 -1.74
CA VAL A 87 -5.03 4.00 -1.79
C VAL A 87 -4.80 3.41 -0.41
N PHE A 88 -5.72 2.58 0.07
CA PHE A 88 -5.54 1.85 1.32
C PHE A 88 -5.24 0.37 1.06
N VAL A 89 -4.14 -0.11 1.63
CA VAL A 89 -3.82 -1.54 1.69
C VAL A 89 -4.34 -2.10 3.02
N PRO A 90 -5.21 -3.12 3.00
CA PRO A 90 -5.77 -3.68 4.23
C PRO A 90 -4.75 -4.42 5.08
N PRO A 91 -5.02 -4.57 6.39
CA PRO A 91 -4.24 -5.41 7.27
C PRO A 91 -4.09 -6.85 6.76
N GLY A 92 -2.85 -7.34 6.70
CA GLY A 92 -2.52 -8.73 6.38
C GLY A 92 -2.32 -9.00 4.89
N TRP A 93 -2.57 -8.02 4.03
CA TRP A 93 -2.44 -8.18 2.58
C TRP A 93 -0.99 -8.00 2.14
N ALA A 94 -0.55 -8.89 1.25
CA ALA A 94 0.75 -8.77 0.62
C ALA A 94 0.67 -7.75 -0.51
N HIS A 95 1.63 -6.84 -0.62
CA HIS A 95 1.54 -5.76 -1.61
C HIS A 95 2.91 -5.25 -2.05
N TYR A 96 2.96 -4.69 -3.25
CA TYR A 96 4.06 -3.85 -3.73
C TYR A 96 3.52 -2.60 -4.44
N THR A 97 4.34 -1.57 -4.51
CA THR A 97 4.07 -0.33 -5.23
C THR A 97 4.88 -0.33 -6.50
N VAL A 98 4.33 0.20 -7.59
CA VAL A 98 4.97 0.31 -8.91
C VAL A 98 4.95 1.76 -9.36
N ASN A 99 6.06 2.23 -9.93
CA ASN A 99 6.03 3.42 -10.77
C ASN A 99 5.38 3.05 -12.12
N ALA A 100 4.15 3.51 -12.33
CA ALA A 100 3.34 3.15 -13.49
C ALA A 100 3.77 3.87 -14.78
N ASN A 101 4.67 4.85 -14.69
CA ASN A 101 5.21 5.57 -15.84
C ASN A 101 6.74 5.50 -15.83
N PRO A 102 7.35 4.55 -16.55
CA PRO A 102 8.81 4.41 -16.60
C PRO A 102 9.56 5.62 -17.16
N LYS A 103 8.88 6.61 -17.76
CA LYS A 103 9.52 7.80 -18.32
C LYS A 103 9.76 8.89 -17.28
N ASP A 104 9.05 8.85 -16.16
CA ASP A 104 9.13 9.87 -15.11
C ASP A 104 9.24 9.22 -13.71
N TYR A 105 9.60 10.01 -12.70
CA TYR A 105 9.61 9.53 -11.32
C TYR A 105 8.20 9.50 -10.73
N MET A 106 8.03 8.80 -9.62
CA MET A 106 6.78 8.75 -8.86
C MET A 106 7.09 8.97 -7.39
N ALA A 107 6.24 9.74 -6.69
CA ALA A 107 6.41 10.02 -5.27
C ALA A 107 5.09 9.89 -4.51
N PHE A 108 5.15 9.38 -3.29
CA PHE A 108 3.99 9.25 -2.42
C PHE A 108 4.35 9.46 -0.95
N GLY A 109 3.37 9.94 -0.19
CA GLY A 109 3.34 9.90 1.27
C GLY A 109 2.57 8.68 1.75
N ALA A 110 2.91 8.17 2.93
CA ALA A 110 2.17 7.04 3.50
C ALA A 110 2.03 7.13 5.02
N TRP A 111 0.86 6.71 5.51
CA TRP A 111 0.64 6.35 6.90
C TRP A 111 0.87 4.86 7.09
N CYS A 112 1.83 4.53 7.95
CA CYS A 112 2.05 3.16 8.40
C CYS A 112 2.27 3.13 9.92
N ILE A 113 2.21 1.94 10.51
CA ILE A 113 2.54 1.78 11.91
C ILE A 113 4.05 1.96 12.13
N ARG A 114 4.46 2.57 13.24
CA ARG A 114 5.86 2.92 13.48
C ARG A 114 6.72 1.72 13.86
N ASP A 115 6.16 0.73 14.54
CA ASP A 115 6.85 -0.54 14.85
C ASP A 115 6.67 -1.57 13.73
N TYR A 116 6.54 -1.09 12.48
CA TYR A 116 6.40 -1.95 11.31
C TYR A 116 7.52 -3.00 11.26
N GLY A 117 7.13 -4.15 10.75
CA GLY A 117 8.02 -5.24 10.42
C GLY A 117 7.42 -5.99 9.25
N PHE A 118 8.21 -6.84 8.62
CA PHE A 118 7.80 -7.54 7.42
C PHE A 118 7.80 -9.04 7.68
N ASP A 119 6.73 -9.71 7.30
CA ASP A 119 6.70 -11.15 7.10
C ASP A 119 7.05 -11.44 5.64
N TYR A 120 8.19 -12.09 5.43
CA TYR A 120 8.74 -12.35 4.11
C TYR A 120 8.76 -13.84 3.76
N ASP A 121 8.39 -14.74 4.67
CA ASP A 121 8.69 -16.16 4.48
C ASP A 121 7.96 -16.71 3.25
N ASP A 122 6.66 -16.44 3.14
CA ASP A 122 5.85 -16.85 1.99
C ASP A 122 6.21 -16.05 0.73
N VAL A 123 6.41 -14.73 0.82
CA VAL A 123 6.77 -13.90 -0.34
C VAL A 123 8.11 -14.38 -0.94
N ARG A 124 9.08 -14.73 -0.10
CA ARG A 124 10.37 -15.26 -0.54
C ARG A 124 10.27 -16.67 -1.10
N SER A 125 9.44 -17.55 -0.51
CA SER A 125 9.28 -18.90 -1.04
C SER A 125 8.66 -18.92 -2.44
N HIS A 126 7.89 -17.90 -2.78
CA HIS A 126 7.27 -17.71 -4.10
C HIS A 126 8.05 -16.76 -5.02
N ASN A 127 9.22 -16.26 -4.61
CA ASN A 127 10.04 -15.30 -5.36
C ASN A 127 9.34 -13.96 -5.69
N GLY A 128 8.36 -13.55 -4.90
CA GLY A 128 7.55 -12.37 -5.16
C GLY A 128 6.07 -12.63 -4.91
N LEU A 129 5.24 -11.80 -5.52
CA LEU A 129 3.77 -11.89 -5.46
C LEU A 129 3.22 -12.64 -6.68
N SER A 130 1.90 -12.79 -6.75
CA SER A 130 1.23 -13.64 -7.75
C SER A 130 1.37 -13.15 -9.19
N TYR A 131 1.69 -11.87 -9.40
CA TYR A 131 1.97 -11.32 -10.72
C TYR A 131 3.15 -10.34 -10.68
N PHE A 132 3.84 -10.23 -11.81
CA PHE A 132 4.91 -9.26 -12.02
C PHE A 132 4.46 -8.20 -13.04
N PRO A 133 4.67 -6.90 -12.76
CA PRO A 133 4.34 -5.86 -13.70
C PRO A 133 5.39 -5.79 -14.81
N ILE A 134 4.96 -5.79 -16.06
CA ILE A 134 5.81 -5.68 -17.25
C ILE A 134 5.37 -4.48 -18.07
N VAL A 135 6.32 -3.68 -18.52
CA VAL A 135 6.08 -2.56 -19.44
C VAL A 135 5.80 -3.12 -20.84
N ASN A 136 4.61 -2.81 -21.37
CA ASN A 136 4.25 -3.06 -22.76
C ASN A 136 3.83 -1.74 -23.43
N GLY A 137 4.76 -1.12 -24.16
CA GLY A 137 4.54 0.21 -24.73
C GLY A 137 4.41 1.27 -23.64
N ASP A 138 3.25 1.93 -23.59
CA ASP A 138 2.91 2.94 -22.58
C ASP A 138 2.08 2.36 -21.42
N ASP A 139 1.78 1.06 -21.46
CA ASP A 139 0.95 0.37 -20.46
C ASP A 139 1.78 -0.59 -19.59
N ILE A 140 1.21 -0.96 -18.44
CA ILE A 140 1.69 -2.04 -17.59
C ILE A 140 0.78 -3.26 -17.75
N GLU A 141 1.37 -4.40 -18.07
CA GLU A 141 0.75 -5.72 -18.06
C GLU A 141 1.19 -6.52 -16.84
N PHE A 142 0.42 -7.55 -16.48
CA PHE A 142 0.73 -8.42 -15.34
C PHE A 142 0.98 -9.84 -15.83
N VAL A 143 2.19 -10.32 -15.64
CA VAL A 143 2.59 -11.69 -15.98
C VAL A 143 2.47 -12.57 -14.74
N HIS A 144 1.75 -13.68 -14.87
CA HIS A 144 1.50 -14.62 -13.78
C HIS A 144 2.80 -15.23 -13.24
N ASN A 145 2.92 -15.29 -11.92
CA ASN A 145 3.96 -16.04 -11.23
C ASN A 145 3.49 -17.48 -11.02
N GLU A 146 4.08 -18.43 -11.77
CA GLU A 146 3.75 -19.87 -11.73
C GLU A 146 3.90 -20.54 -10.35
N LYS A 147 4.44 -19.85 -9.35
CA LYS A 147 4.47 -20.30 -7.95
C LYS A 147 3.11 -20.21 -7.27
N TYR A 148 2.19 -19.42 -7.80
CA TYR A 148 0.84 -19.26 -7.28
C TYR A 148 -0.18 -20.02 -8.13
N GLU A 149 -1.33 -20.33 -7.53
CA GLU A 149 -2.53 -20.69 -8.29
C GLU A 149 -2.98 -19.49 -9.14
N GLU A 150 -3.26 -19.73 -10.42
CA GLU A 150 -3.66 -18.69 -11.35
C GLU A 150 -5.03 -18.10 -10.97
N CYS A 151 -5.13 -16.77 -11.00
CA CYS A 151 -6.36 -16.06 -10.67
C CYS A 151 -6.56 -14.83 -11.59
N GLU A 152 -7.64 -14.10 -11.40
CA GLU A 152 -7.82 -12.82 -12.10
C GLU A 152 -7.10 -11.69 -11.35
N VAL A 153 -6.42 -10.81 -12.08
CA VAL A 153 -5.94 -9.52 -11.55
C VAL A 153 -6.99 -8.45 -11.82
N ILE A 154 -7.67 -7.99 -10.76
CA ILE A 154 -8.69 -6.96 -10.89
C ILE A 154 -8.00 -5.59 -10.98
N ARG A 155 -7.95 -5.03 -12.20
CA ARG A 155 -7.42 -3.67 -12.45
C ARG A 155 -8.50 -2.63 -12.22
N LYS A 156 -8.20 -1.59 -11.43
CA LYS A 156 -9.16 -0.51 -11.15
C LYS A 156 -8.48 0.76 -10.66
N THR A 157 -9.26 1.83 -10.55
CA THR A 157 -8.87 3.07 -9.85
C THR A 157 -9.31 3.02 -8.38
N PRO A 158 -8.68 3.80 -7.48
CA PRO A 158 -9.12 3.88 -6.09
C PRO A 158 -10.56 4.41 -6.00
N ARG A 159 -11.32 3.89 -5.04
CA ARG A 159 -12.63 4.44 -4.68
C ARG A 159 -12.50 5.40 -3.50
N LYS A 160 -13.57 6.11 -3.20
CA LYS A 160 -13.71 6.79 -1.90
C LYS A 160 -14.02 5.77 -0.81
N TYR A 161 -13.11 5.62 0.15
CA TYR A 161 -13.25 4.90 1.41
C TYR A 161 -14.12 5.71 2.40
N THR A 162 -15.42 5.78 2.16
CA THR A 162 -16.37 6.51 3.02
C THR A 162 -16.40 5.94 4.43
N GLU A 163 -16.19 4.64 4.57
CA GLU A 163 -16.10 3.92 5.84
C GLU A 163 -14.89 4.32 6.69
N LEU A 164 -13.82 4.85 6.06
CA LEU A 164 -12.65 5.40 6.76
C LEU A 164 -12.79 6.90 7.05
N SER A 165 -13.90 7.52 6.66
CA SER A 165 -14.20 8.94 6.88
C SER A 165 -13.07 9.87 6.39
N LEU A 166 -12.45 9.57 5.25
CA LEU A 166 -11.39 10.40 4.67
C LEU A 166 -11.98 11.64 3.96
N ASP A 167 -11.28 12.76 4.07
CA ASP A 167 -11.57 14.00 3.35
C ASP A 167 -10.68 14.09 2.11
N TYR A 168 -11.25 13.85 0.93
CA TYR A 168 -10.52 13.79 -0.33
C TYR A 168 -10.15 15.17 -0.90
N GLU A 169 -10.53 16.26 -0.23
CA GLU A 169 -10.13 17.63 -0.58
C GLU A 169 -8.89 18.08 0.19
N LYS A 170 -8.34 17.24 1.08
CA LYS A 170 -7.20 17.56 1.95
C LYS A 170 -6.18 16.43 1.99
N SER A 171 -4.92 16.81 2.17
CA SER A 171 -3.85 15.83 2.33
C SER A 171 -4.09 14.92 3.54
N ILE A 172 -3.61 13.68 3.48
CA ILE A 172 -3.74 12.74 4.61
C ILE A 172 -3.00 13.26 5.85
N TYR A 173 -2.01 14.16 5.68
CA TYR A 173 -1.33 14.84 6.78
C TYR A 173 -2.16 15.94 7.43
N ASP A 174 -2.79 16.80 6.64
CA ASP A 174 -3.65 17.87 7.18
C ASP A 174 -4.85 17.29 7.90
N GLN A 175 -5.45 16.23 7.33
CA GLN A 175 -6.52 15.48 7.98
C GLN A 175 -6.14 14.94 9.36
N TYR A 176 -4.87 14.58 9.56
CA TYR A 176 -4.34 14.13 10.85
C TYR A 176 -4.22 15.31 11.81
N ARG A 177 -3.70 16.46 11.36
CA ARG A 177 -3.60 17.66 12.20
C ARG A 177 -4.96 18.16 12.66
N GLU A 178 -5.99 18.04 11.82
CA GLU A 178 -7.37 18.39 12.15
C GLU A 178 -8.02 17.39 13.11
N ASN A 179 -7.76 16.10 12.93
CA ASN A 179 -8.24 15.05 13.81
C ASN A 179 -7.18 13.95 13.96
N ARG A 180 -6.47 14.00 15.09
CA ARG A 180 -5.35 13.08 15.39
C ARG A 180 -5.78 11.61 15.50
N ASP A 181 -7.06 11.35 15.75
CA ASP A 181 -7.63 10.01 15.86
C ASP A 181 -8.10 9.43 14.52
N ARG A 182 -8.11 10.21 13.43
CA ARG A 182 -8.67 9.79 12.14
C ARG A 182 -8.02 8.53 11.58
N PHE A 183 -6.71 8.36 11.77
CA PHE A 183 -5.93 7.26 11.21
C PHE A 183 -5.73 6.09 12.19
N ARG A 184 -6.55 5.98 13.24
CA ARG A 184 -6.50 4.83 14.18
C ARG A 184 -6.73 3.48 13.49
N PHE A 185 -7.37 3.45 12.32
CA PHE A 185 -7.51 2.23 11.53
C PHE A 185 -6.18 1.67 11.00
N VAL A 186 -5.12 2.50 10.92
CA VAL A 186 -3.76 2.06 10.58
C VAL A 186 -3.11 1.38 11.78
N THR A 187 -3.17 2.01 12.96
CA THR A 187 -2.41 1.55 14.15
C THR A 187 -3.16 0.57 15.04
N ASN A 188 -4.50 0.57 14.97
CA ASN A 188 -5.39 -0.34 15.70
C ASN A 188 -6.48 -0.92 14.78
N PRO A 189 -6.09 -1.70 13.77
CA PRO A 189 -7.01 -2.23 12.77
C PRO A 189 -8.06 -3.19 13.32
N LEU A 190 -7.84 -3.82 14.48
CA LEU A 190 -8.78 -4.77 15.06
C LEU A 190 -10.10 -4.10 15.47
N GLU A 191 -10.07 -2.83 15.86
CA GLU A 191 -11.27 -2.03 16.14
C GLU A 191 -12.14 -1.80 14.90
N PHE A 192 -11.57 -2.02 13.71
CA PHE A 192 -12.20 -1.79 12.41
C PHE A 192 -12.37 -3.10 11.61
N LYS A 193 -12.30 -4.26 12.28
CA LYS A 193 -12.28 -5.58 11.64
C LYS A 193 -13.39 -5.80 10.60
N GLU A 194 -14.59 -5.28 10.86
CA GLU A 194 -15.76 -5.44 10.00
C GLU A 194 -15.58 -4.75 8.63
N ILE A 195 -14.74 -3.70 8.58
CA ILE A 195 -14.38 -3.03 7.33
C ILE A 195 -13.52 -3.95 6.45
N TRP A 196 -12.64 -4.74 7.07
CA TRP A 196 -11.62 -5.51 6.35
C TRP A 196 -12.16 -6.79 5.71
N GLU A 197 -13.20 -7.41 6.31
CA GLU A 197 -13.75 -8.70 5.86
C GLU A 197 -14.14 -8.71 4.37
N ASN A 198 -14.74 -7.62 3.89
CA ASN A 198 -15.18 -7.48 2.50
C ASN A 198 -14.56 -6.26 1.83
N PHE A 199 -13.39 -5.82 2.30
CA PHE A 199 -12.76 -4.63 1.76
C PHE A 199 -12.47 -4.81 0.26
N ILE A 200 -12.77 -3.76 -0.49
CA ILE A 200 -12.38 -3.60 -1.89
C ILE A 200 -11.57 -2.32 -1.96
N PRO A 201 -10.29 -2.37 -2.35
CA PRO A 201 -9.41 -1.20 -2.42
C PRO A 201 -9.86 -0.25 -3.54
#